data_AF-A0A1F2JNR8-F1
#
_entry.id   AF-A0A1F2JNR8-F1
#
_cell.length_a   1.000
_cell.length_b   1.000
_cell.length_c   1.000
_cell.angle_alpha   90.00
_cell.angle_beta   90.00
_cell.angle_gamma   90.00
#
_symmetry.space_group_name_H-M   'P 1'
#
loop_
_entity.id
_entity.type
_entity.pdbx_description
1 polymer ?
#
loop_
_entity_poly.entity_id
_entity_poly.type
_entity_poly.pdbx_seq_one_letter_code
_entity_poly.pdbx_strand_id
1 'polypeptide(L)'
;MTNQFLIKNTMADMRGLSTCEIMLLQSGCYVGVQLLGYYEKGDIPESAFYYLSNTVLGDDGGSVIEIDTIKLEFFQKAITLKHFGGVNDGNEVNFTGTDNKIFIDRAVNYVSRVKGTLTIDGKYFHSPLSLTQSNFTLIITTGSKLITVLPNEQDKQLTLTGGLDNVHILAYGAELIAPNTYTTGEWRHIVNINHVSNLRIEGLKVSGGGGDGFYIGNFVEGQMPYRVILESTISDNNYRNGISVINGESIYLYNTLCQNIVGTSPQAGIDIEPNEETFELLKDIRVINPTTKNCTGYGVLFALASYVNKAEKSADVLVSNHRSFSDGIGFSAGGKGSGHPWDNKLSGSLNYSGAIFNSKSNGISISAFDVSKTPILNIDAYVENAGSGSDLNTEQNGMHIYAGGGSTFDVGNIKAKISVRDTRAVAKTYSDVYFSNQVKSIVNYDIDIDTDNRRTFSYGIFNSVLQDAKGQIKYAKKPVYNTNTALSVGNSVRGSGGIINVLSSMTVPLPSCVSFEGNIYQINCSISNAVVVMPASGESIIIDGAKVNSLAMNKIGQYLELKATIKGWEIISSNFDKSSTTTNRPIVTDGVLHWYDSTINKPIFWNGTIWVDIATV
;
A
#
# COMPACT_ATOMS: atom_id res chain seq x y z
N MET A 1 -65.17 20.86 -15.43
CA MET A 1 -64.11 20.93 -14.39
C MET A 1 -62.88 20.28 -15.00
N THR A 2 -61.92 21.05 -15.49
CA THR A 2 -60.78 20.51 -16.24
C THR A 2 -59.53 20.48 -15.36
N ASN A 3 -58.88 19.31 -15.30
CA ASN A 3 -57.55 19.06 -14.76
C ASN A 3 -57.35 19.06 -13.23
N GLN A 4 -58.29 18.52 -12.44
CA GLN A 4 -58.04 18.26 -11.02
C GLN A 4 -57.53 16.83 -10.80
N PHE A 5 -56.66 16.68 -9.80
CA PHE A 5 -56.24 15.38 -9.27
C PHE A 5 -57.13 15.01 -8.08
N LEU A 6 -57.40 13.72 -7.93
CA LEU A 6 -57.99 13.19 -6.71
C LEU A 6 -56.91 13.16 -5.62
N ILE A 7 -57.14 13.83 -4.50
CA ILE A 7 -56.12 13.98 -3.44
C ILE A 7 -56.28 12.85 -2.42
N LYS A 8 -55.18 12.16 -2.11
CA LYS A 8 -55.09 11.15 -1.05
C LYS A 8 -53.98 11.49 -0.08
N ASN A 9 -54.27 11.41 1.22
CA ASN A 9 -53.31 11.80 2.26
C ASN A 9 -52.25 10.72 2.48
N THR A 10 -52.64 9.45 2.35
CA THR A 10 -51.80 8.27 2.61
C THR A 10 -51.93 7.21 1.53
N MET A 11 -50.95 6.30 1.44
CA MET A 11 -51.01 5.15 0.54
C MET A 11 -52.17 4.21 0.91
N ALA A 12 -52.56 4.16 2.20
CA ALA A 12 -53.75 3.44 2.63
C ALA A 12 -55.03 4.05 2.02
N ASP A 13 -55.17 5.38 2.01
CA ASP A 13 -56.31 6.05 1.38
C ASP A 13 -56.32 5.84 -0.14
N MET A 14 -55.14 5.78 -0.76
CA MET A 14 -54.98 5.49 -2.18
C MET A 14 -55.39 4.04 -2.49
N ARG A 15 -54.98 3.06 -1.69
CA ARG A 15 -55.43 1.67 -1.84
C ARG A 15 -56.92 1.49 -1.53
N GLY A 16 -57.49 2.38 -0.73
CA GLY A 16 -58.90 2.41 -0.35
C GLY A 16 -59.81 3.24 -1.27
N LEU A 17 -59.44 3.47 -2.54
CA LEU A 17 -60.34 4.16 -3.48
C LEU A 17 -61.69 3.44 -3.59
N SER A 18 -62.76 4.21 -3.47
CA SER A 18 -64.13 3.70 -3.66
C SER A 18 -64.41 3.39 -5.13
N THR A 19 -65.38 2.52 -5.39
CA THR A 19 -65.86 2.22 -6.76
C THR A 19 -66.26 3.49 -7.52
N CYS A 20 -66.82 4.49 -6.82
CA CYS A 20 -67.18 5.78 -7.42
C CYS A 20 -65.94 6.57 -7.87
N GLU A 21 -64.90 6.66 -7.03
CA GLU A 21 -63.65 7.34 -7.39
C GLU A 21 -62.94 6.64 -8.56
N ILE A 22 -62.95 5.31 -8.60
CA ILE A 22 -62.42 4.53 -9.73
C ILE A 22 -63.15 4.87 -11.03
N MET A 23 -64.50 4.91 -11.02
CA MET A 23 -65.29 5.31 -12.18
C MET A 23 -65.00 6.76 -12.62
N LEU A 24 -64.76 7.67 -11.67
CA LEU A 24 -64.40 9.07 -11.97
C LEU A 24 -63.01 9.19 -12.60
N LEU A 25 -62.04 8.37 -12.18
CA LEU A 25 -60.74 8.27 -12.83
C LEU A 25 -60.88 7.72 -14.26
N GLN A 26 -61.61 6.61 -14.44
CA GLN A 26 -61.78 5.96 -15.75
C GLN A 26 -62.54 6.83 -16.77
N SER A 27 -63.48 7.66 -16.30
CA SER A 27 -64.20 8.62 -17.15
C SER A 27 -63.41 9.89 -17.45
N GLY A 28 -62.21 10.06 -16.89
CA GLY A 28 -61.36 11.23 -17.08
C GLY A 28 -61.83 12.48 -16.32
N CYS A 29 -62.72 12.32 -15.34
CA CYS A 29 -63.15 13.43 -14.46
C CYS A 29 -61.99 13.91 -13.57
N TYR A 30 -61.13 12.99 -13.15
CA TYR A 30 -59.82 13.28 -12.56
C TYR A 30 -58.71 12.85 -13.50
N VAL A 31 -57.65 13.64 -13.60
CA VAL A 31 -56.46 13.30 -14.44
C VAL A 31 -55.67 12.15 -13.82
N GLY A 32 -55.76 12.00 -12.51
CA GLY A 32 -55.01 11.03 -11.74
C GLY A 32 -55.22 11.20 -10.23
N VAL A 33 -54.35 10.57 -9.45
CA VAL A 33 -54.32 10.68 -7.99
C VAL A 33 -53.05 11.43 -7.55
N GLN A 34 -53.19 12.46 -6.74
CA GLN A 34 -52.08 13.10 -6.05
C GLN A 34 -51.98 12.52 -4.64
N LEU A 35 -50.88 11.81 -4.37
CA LEU A 35 -50.56 11.27 -3.06
C LEU A 35 -49.71 12.28 -2.28
N LEU A 36 -50.15 12.65 -1.08
CA LEU A 36 -49.47 13.63 -0.22
C LEU A 36 -48.52 13.00 0.80
N GLY A 37 -48.55 11.69 0.97
CA GLY A 37 -47.85 10.94 2.01
C GLY A 37 -47.97 9.44 1.81
N TYR A 38 -47.00 8.66 2.29
CA TYR A 38 -47.05 7.21 2.26
C TYR A 38 -47.82 6.66 3.46
N TYR A 39 -47.38 6.95 4.68
CA TYR A 39 -48.04 6.57 5.93
C TYR A 39 -48.82 7.72 6.53
N GLU A 40 -48.28 8.94 6.44
CA GLU A 40 -48.89 10.17 6.96
C GLU A 40 -48.75 11.31 5.96
N LYS A 41 -49.70 12.24 5.96
CA LYS A 41 -49.64 13.41 5.08
C LYS A 41 -48.33 14.20 5.30
N GLY A 42 -47.54 14.36 4.25
CA GLY A 42 -46.29 15.13 4.26
C GLY A 42 -45.05 14.34 4.66
N ASP A 43 -45.14 13.02 4.87
CA ASP A 43 -43.96 12.21 5.15
C ASP A 43 -43.06 11.98 3.92
N ILE A 44 -43.61 12.07 2.70
CA ILE A 44 -42.88 12.14 1.43
C ILE A 44 -42.46 13.59 1.12
N PRO A 45 -41.21 13.86 0.70
CA PRO A 45 -40.74 15.23 0.45
C PRO A 45 -41.48 15.95 -0.69
N GLU A 46 -41.91 15.20 -1.70
CA GLU A 46 -42.67 15.71 -2.84
C GLU A 46 -43.89 14.82 -3.07
N SER A 47 -45.03 15.42 -3.43
CA SER A 47 -46.23 14.63 -3.75
C SER A 47 -46.00 13.73 -4.96
N ALA A 48 -46.47 12.50 -4.89
CA ALA A 48 -46.45 11.58 -6.02
C ALA A 48 -47.74 11.72 -6.84
N PHE A 49 -47.59 11.95 -8.15
CA PHE A 49 -48.72 12.08 -9.08
C PHE A 49 -48.86 10.79 -9.89
N TYR A 50 -49.92 10.06 -9.62
CA TYR A 50 -50.25 8.80 -10.28
C TYR A 50 -51.29 8.99 -11.36
N TYR A 51 -51.14 8.25 -12.45
CA TYR A 51 -52.06 8.26 -13.59
C TYR A 51 -52.59 6.86 -13.83
N LEU A 52 -53.78 6.75 -14.42
CA LEU A 52 -54.27 5.45 -14.91
C LEU A 52 -53.25 4.87 -15.89
N SER A 53 -52.87 3.61 -15.66
CA SER A 53 -51.85 2.92 -16.44
C SER A 53 -52.36 1.57 -16.91
N ASN A 54 -51.97 1.22 -18.14
CA ASN A 54 -52.16 -0.11 -18.72
C ASN A 54 -50.90 -0.97 -18.57
N THR A 55 -50.00 -0.61 -17.66
CA THR A 55 -48.75 -1.34 -17.42
C THR A 55 -49.02 -2.79 -17.04
N VAL A 56 -48.20 -3.68 -17.59
CA VAL A 56 -48.20 -5.11 -17.24
C VAL A 56 -47.43 -5.40 -15.95
N LEU A 57 -46.70 -4.40 -15.44
CA LEU A 57 -45.94 -4.52 -14.19
C LEU A 57 -46.90 -4.76 -13.01
N GLY A 58 -46.47 -5.57 -12.06
CA GLY A 58 -47.22 -5.81 -10.82
C GLY A 58 -47.14 -4.63 -9.87
N ASP A 59 -48.04 -4.61 -8.88
CA ASP A 59 -47.95 -3.68 -7.76
C ASP A 59 -46.62 -3.84 -7.03
N ASP A 60 -45.84 -2.75 -6.95
CA ASP A 60 -44.55 -2.72 -6.29
C ASP A 60 -44.58 -1.90 -5.00
N GLY A 61 -45.76 -1.51 -4.53
CA GLY A 61 -45.95 -0.70 -3.34
C GLY A 61 -45.47 0.73 -3.47
N GLY A 62 -45.07 1.19 -4.67
CA GLY A 62 -44.57 2.54 -4.89
C GLY A 62 -44.95 3.03 -6.28
N SER A 63 -44.18 2.67 -7.31
CA SER A 63 -44.39 3.16 -8.68
C SER A 63 -45.67 2.69 -9.33
N VAL A 64 -46.11 1.47 -9.05
CA VAL A 64 -47.34 0.87 -9.56
C VAL A 64 -48.18 0.42 -8.38
N ILE A 65 -49.42 0.91 -8.33
CA ILE A 65 -50.40 0.53 -7.33
C ILE A 65 -51.60 -0.09 -8.04
N GLU A 66 -51.90 -1.34 -7.70
CA GLU A 66 -53.05 -2.07 -8.23
C GLU A 66 -54.23 -1.96 -7.26
N ILE A 67 -55.37 -1.51 -7.78
CA ILE A 67 -56.57 -1.20 -6.99
C ILE A 67 -57.77 -1.74 -7.74
N ASP A 68 -58.33 -2.83 -7.24
CA ASP A 68 -59.47 -3.52 -7.85
C ASP A 68 -59.25 -3.80 -9.34
N THR A 69 -59.90 -3.05 -10.23
CA THR A 69 -59.83 -3.23 -11.69
C THR A 69 -58.89 -2.27 -12.41
N ILE A 70 -58.21 -1.37 -11.68
CA ILE A 70 -57.31 -0.36 -12.27
C ILE A 70 -55.89 -0.47 -11.74
N LYS A 71 -54.94 0.05 -12.53
CA LYS A 71 -53.59 0.33 -12.07
C LYS A 71 -53.31 1.82 -12.17
N LEU A 72 -52.62 2.30 -11.14
CA LEU A 72 -52.12 3.66 -11.04
C LEU A 72 -50.60 3.62 -11.07
N GLU A 73 -49.99 4.44 -11.93
CA GLU A 73 -48.54 4.49 -12.07
C GLU A 73 -48.03 5.93 -11.94
N PHE A 74 -46.93 6.13 -11.22
CA PHE A 74 -46.21 7.40 -11.22
C PHE A 74 -44.89 7.30 -11.97
N PHE A 75 -44.52 8.39 -12.64
CA PHE A 75 -43.24 8.51 -13.34
C PHE A 75 -42.47 9.73 -12.83
N GLN A 76 -41.43 9.47 -12.05
CA GLN A 76 -40.48 10.46 -11.56
C GLN A 76 -39.06 9.90 -11.69
N LYS A 77 -38.15 10.70 -12.24
CA LYS A 77 -36.75 10.29 -12.36
C LYS A 77 -35.96 10.42 -11.06
N ALA A 78 -36.45 11.19 -10.10
CA ALA A 78 -35.83 11.33 -8.80
C ALA A 78 -36.89 11.01 -7.75
N ILE A 79 -36.58 10.08 -6.85
CA ILE A 79 -37.45 9.68 -5.77
C ILE A 79 -36.65 9.57 -4.47
N THR A 80 -37.37 9.52 -3.36
CA THR A 80 -36.79 9.09 -2.08
C THR A 80 -37.31 7.72 -1.68
N LEU A 81 -36.60 7.02 -0.79
CA LEU A 81 -37.03 5.72 -0.28
C LEU A 81 -38.44 5.74 0.33
N LYS A 82 -38.87 6.89 0.87
CA LYS A 82 -40.22 7.08 1.42
C LYS A 82 -41.34 6.98 0.38
N HIS A 83 -41.06 7.21 -0.91
CA HIS A 83 -42.04 6.97 -1.98
C HIS A 83 -42.42 5.49 -2.11
N PHE A 84 -41.59 4.59 -1.57
CA PHE A 84 -41.80 3.14 -1.55
C PHE A 84 -42.13 2.60 -0.15
N GLY A 85 -42.39 3.49 0.83
CA GLY A 85 -42.72 3.08 2.19
C GLY A 85 -41.50 2.84 3.10
N GLY A 86 -40.33 3.39 2.76
CA GLY A 86 -39.19 3.32 3.68
C GLY A 86 -39.51 3.91 5.07
N VAL A 87 -39.31 3.12 6.11
CA VAL A 87 -39.54 3.49 7.50
C VAL A 87 -38.22 3.90 8.14
N ASN A 88 -38.12 5.18 8.51
CA ASN A 88 -36.94 5.72 9.18
C ASN A 88 -36.96 5.31 10.66
N ASP A 89 -35.91 4.61 11.12
CA ASP A 89 -35.82 4.05 12.48
C ASP A 89 -35.37 5.08 13.55
N GLY A 90 -35.53 6.38 13.25
CA GLY A 90 -35.34 7.46 14.20
C GLY A 90 -33.89 7.91 14.34
N ASN A 91 -33.50 8.29 15.57
CA ASN A 91 -32.25 9.01 15.79
C ASN A 91 -31.08 8.14 16.29
N GLU A 92 -31.35 7.00 16.90
CA GLU A 92 -30.33 6.15 17.50
C GLU A 92 -29.81 5.11 16.50
N VAL A 93 -28.55 4.71 16.66
CA VAL A 93 -28.01 3.55 15.93
C VAL A 93 -28.39 2.31 16.71
N ASN A 94 -29.53 1.73 16.36
CA ASN A 94 -30.02 0.48 16.93
C ASN A 94 -29.97 -0.62 15.88
N PHE A 95 -29.52 -1.81 16.29
CA PHE A 95 -29.43 -2.99 15.43
C PHE A 95 -30.76 -3.75 15.34
N THR A 96 -31.87 -3.03 15.53
CA THR A 96 -33.25 -3.50 15.47
C THR A 96 -34.08 -2.37 14.84
N GLY A 97 -35.06 -2.72 14.01
CA GLY A 97 -35.87 -1.74 13.30
C GLY A 97 -36.77 -2.40 12.27
N THR A 98 -37.46 -1.59 11.48
CA THR A 98 -38.21 -2.10 10.32
C THR A 98 -37.20 -2.57 9.29
N ASP A 99 -37.31 -3.82 8.82
CA ASP A 99 -36.43 -4.27 7.75
C ASP A 99 -36.81 -3.57 6.43
N ASN A 100 -36.02 -2.57 6.06
CA ASN A 100 -36.25 -1.76 4.86
C ASN A 100 -35.77 -2.42 3.57
N LYS A 101 -35.20 -3.63 3.61
CA LYS A 101 -34.63 -4.31 2.43
C LYS A 101 -35.60 -4.33 1.26
N ILE A 102 -36.85 -4.72 1.49
CA ILE A 102 -37.85 -4.84 0.41
C ILE A 102 -38.19 -3.49 -0.24
N PHE A 103 -38.23 -2.41 0.56
CA PHE A 103 -38.49 -1.06 0.06
C PHE A 103 -37.32 -0.55 -0.79
N ILE A 104 -36.08 -0.84 -0.36
CA ILE A 104 -34.87 -0.51 -1.11
C ILE A 104 -34.86 -1.29 -2.43
N ASP A 105 -35.10 -2.60 -2.40
CA ASP A 105 -35.14 -3.44 -3.61
C ASP A 105 -36.16 -2.91 -4.63
N ARG A 106 -37.37 -2.56 -4.19
CA ARG A 106 -38.43 -2.01 -5.07
C ARG A 106 -38.05 -0.65 -5.64
N ALA A 107 -37.54 0.25 -4.80
CA ALA A 107 -37.13 1.58 -5.23
C ALA A 107 -35.96 1.51 -6.23
N VAL A 108 -34.97 0.65 -6.01
CA VAL A 108 -33.84 0.42 -6.92
C VAL A 108 -34.31 -0.17 -8.26
N ASN A 109 -35.20 -1.17 -8.23
CA ASN A 109 -35.81 -1.72 -9.45
C ASN A 109 -36.52 -0.65 -10.28
N TYR A 110 -37.24 0.27 -9.62
CA TYR A 110 -37.87 1.39 -10.27
C TYR A 110 -36.86 2.37 -10.89
N VAL A 111 -35.91 2.89 -10.12
CA VAL A 111 -34.96 3.89 -10.63
C VAL A 111 -34.05 3.32 -11.71
N SER A 112 -33.74 2.03 -11.67
CA SER A 112 -33.06 1.33 -12.76
C SER A 112 -33.88 1.35 -14.05
N ARG A 113 -35.18 1.01 -13.96
CA ARG A 113 -36.10 1.00 -15.11
C ARG A 113 -36.23 2.38 -15.76
N VAL A 114 -36.30 3.44 -14.96
CA VAL A 114 -36.48 4.82 -15.44
C VAL A 114 -35.17 5.57 -15.66
N LYS A 115 -34.03 4.93 -15.39
CA LYS A 115 -32.68 5.53 -15.42
C LYS A 115 -32.58 6.78 -14.56
N GLY A 116 -33.01 6.66 -13.31
CA GLY A 116 -33.23 7.73 -12.36
C GLY A 116 -32.32 7.66 -11.12
N THR A 117 -32.71 8.41 -10.11
CA THR A 117 -32.01 8.61 -8.86
C THR A 117 -32.89 8.20 -7.67
N LEU A 118 -32.36 7.34 -6.81
CA LEU A 118 -32.92 7.05 -5.50
C LEU A 118 -32.16 7.83 -4.43
N THR A 119 -32.86 8.62 -3.63
CA THR A 119 -32.31 9.29 -2.45
C THR A 119 -32.73 8.56 -1.18
N ILE A 120 -31.76 8.16 -0.38
CA ILE A 120 -31.95 7.66 0.99
C ILE A 120 -31.56 8.78 1.94
N ASP A 121 -32.56 9.26 2.70
CA ASP A 121 -32.41 10.34 3.67
C ASP A 121 -33.01 9.93 5.02
N GLY A 122 -32.14 9.65 5.98
CA GLY A 122 -32.49 9.16 7.30
C GLY A 122 -31.70 7.94 7.75
N LYS A 123 -32.21 7.26 8.78
CA LYS A 123 -31.62 6.04 9.32
C LYS A 123 -32.52 4.87 9.01
N TYR A 124 -31.97 3.83 8.41
CA TYR A 124 -32.73 2.68 7.96
C TYR A 124 -32.02 1.40 8.36
N PHE A 125 -32.70 0.59 9.15
CA PHE A 125 -32.35 -0.79 9.41
C PHE A 125 -32.71 -1.63 8.19
N HIS A 126 -31.84 -2.56 7.81
CA HIS A 126 -32.14 -3.56 6.79
C HIS A 126 -31.37 -4.86 7.05
N SER A 127 -31.97 -5.98 6.66
CA SER A 127 -31.25 -7.25 6.51
C SER A 127 -30.26 -7.20 5.32
N PRO A 128 -29.31 -8.14 5.21
CA PRO A 128 -28.35 -8.20 4.10
C PRO A 128 -28.96 -7.88 2.73
N LEU A 129 -28.38 -6.89 2.04
CA LEU A 129 -28.90 -6.31 0.81
C LEU A 129 -28.03 -6.69 -0.39
N SER A 130 -28.65 -7.08 -1.50
CA SER A 130 -27.97 -7.37 -2.77
C SER A 130 -28.61 -6.55 -3.89
N LEU A 131 -27.82 -5.69 -4.53
CA LEU A 131 -28.25 -4.92 -5.70
C LEU A 131 -27.70 -5.56 -6.96
N THR A 132 -28.59 -5.81 -7.92
CA THR A 132 -28.27 -6.43 -9.22
C THR A 132 -28.69 -5.59 -10.42
N GLN A 133 -29.35 -4.48 -10.17
CA GLN A 133 -29.89 -3.59 -11.18
C GLN A 133 -28.81 -2.66 -11.74
N SER A 134 -29.01 -2.16 -12.95
CA SER A 134 -28.08 -1.29 -13.67
C SER A 134 -28.67 0.10 -13.91
N ASN A 135 -27.88 1.07 -14.34
CA ASN A 135 -28.33 2.38 -14.83
C ASN A 135 -29.08 3.25 -13.80
N PHE A 136 -28.58 3.36 -12.57
CA PHE A 136 -29.18 4.26 -11.58
C PHE A 136 -28.13 5.00 -10.76
N THR A 137 -28.57 6.11 -10.15
CA THR A 137 -27.81 6.81 -9.11
C THR A 137 -28.47 6.56 -7.75
N LEU A 138 -27.67 6.21 -6.76
CA LEU A 138 -28.07 6.15 -5.36
C LEU A 138 -27.40 7.30 -4.61
N ILE A 139 -28.19 8.20 -4.05
CA ILE A 139 -27.72 9.26 -3.15
C ILE A 139 -28.05 8.84 -1.72
N ILE A 140 -27.05 8.75 -0.86
CA ILE A 140 -27.26 8.59 0.59
C ILE A 140 -26.81 9.91 1.22
N THR A 141 -27.78 10.67 1.74
CA THR A 141 -27.53 12.04 2.18
C THR A 141 -26.61 12.11 3.40
N THR A 142 -25.95 13.25 3.60
CA THR A 142 -25.09 13.48 4.77
C THR A 142 -25.85 13.24 6.08
N GLY A 143 -25.26 12.46 6.99
CA GLY A 143 -25.86 12.08 8.27
C GLY A 143 -26.77 10.85 8.22
N SER A 144 -27.08 10.34 7.01
CA SER A 144 -27.86 9.12 6.84
C SER A 144 -27.07 7.88 7.20
N LYS A 145 -27.78 6.85 7.69
CA LYS A 145 -27.19 5.60 8.17
C LYS A 145 -27.96 4.40 7.64
N LEU A 146 -27.26 3.47 7.01
CA LEU A 146 -27.79 2.13 6.72
C LEU A 146 -27.20 1.15 7.74
N ILE A 147 -28.08 0.52 8.51
CA ILE A 147 -27.71 -0.30 9.67
C ILE A 147 -28.13 -1.73 9.40
N THR A 148 -27.21 -2.69 9.58
CA THR A 148 -27.51 -4.10 9.29
C THR A 148 -27.03 -5.01 10.40
N VAL A 149 -27.90 -5.93 10.82
CA VAL A 149 -27.47 -7.12 11.57
C VAL A 149 -27.06 -8.20 10.57
N LEU A 150 -25.91 -8.80 10.83
CA LEU A 150 -25.35 -9.90 10.06
C LEU A 150 -25.52 -11.18 10.90
N PRO A 151 -26.68 -11.87 10.82
CA PRO A 151 -26.97 -13.01 11.69
C PRO A 151 -26.00 -14.19 11.49
N ASN A 152 -25.52 -14.42 10.26
CA ASN A 152 -24.59 -15.49 9.94
C ASN A 152 -23.15 -14.97 9.80
N GLU A 153 -22.17 -15.86 9.96
CA GLU A 153 -20.76 -15.51 9.80
C GLU A 153 -20.46 -15.06 8.36
N GLN A 154 -21.07 -15.66 7.35
CA GLN A 154 -20.80 -15.34 5.95
C GLN A 154 -21.64 -14.22 5.35
N ASP A 155 -22.51 -13.58 6.13
CA ASP A 155 -23.36 -12.50 5.61
C ASP A 155 -22.52 -11.32 5.14
N LYS A 156 -23.09 -10.48 4.28
CA LYS A 156 -22.50 -9.22 3.82
C LYS A 156 -23.56 -8.14 3.98
N GLN A 157 -23.17 -6.91 4.31
CA GLN A 157 -24.17 -5.85 4.49
C GLN A 157 -24.77 -5.41 3.15
N LEU A 158 -23.92 -5.02 2.21
CA LEU A 158 -24.28 -4.62 0.85
C LEU A 158 -23.45 -5.42 -0.16
N THR A 159 -24.13 -6.13 -1.04
CA THR A 159 -23.52 -6.82 -2.18
C THR A 159 -23.94 -6.16 -3.48
N LEU A 160 -22.97 -5.74 -4.30
CA LEU A 160 -23.18 -5.27 -5.66
C LEU A 160 -22.76 -6.39 -6.60
N THR A 161 -23.72 -6.94 -7.36
CA THR A 161 -23.53 -8.20 -8.09
C THR A 161 -24.37 -8.36 -9.35
N GLY A 162 -24.30 -9.54 -9.98
CA GLY A 162 -25.24 -9.96 -11.03
C GLY A 162 -24.99 -9.33 -12.39
N GLY A 163 -23.77 -8.85 -12.66
CA GLY A 163 -23.46 -8.10 -13.89
C GLY A 163 -23.99 -6.66 -13.86
N LEU A 164 -24.20 -6.11 -12.65
CA LEU A 164 -24.59 -4.72 -12.45
C LEU A 164 -23.66 -3.79 -13.23
N ASP A 165 -24.25 -2.86 -13.98
CA ASP A 165 -23.56 -1.95 -14.89
C ASP A 165 -24.06 -0.50 -14.74
N ASN A 166 -23.14 0.46 -14.85
CA ASN A 166 -23.45 1.89 -14.90
C ASN A 166 -24.23 2.36 -13.66
N VAL A 167 -23.59 2.27 -12.50
CA VAL A 167 -24.16 2.66 -11.20
C VAL A 167 -23.25 3.65 -10.49
N HIS A 168 -23.87 4.69 -9.93
CA HIS A 168 -23.19 5.71 -9.14
C HIS A 168 -23.81 5.81 -7.75
N ILE A 169 -23.00 5.60 -6.72
CA ILE A 169 -23.37 5.78 -5.31
C ILE A 169 -22.67 7.02 -4.77
N LEU A 170 -23.45 8.05 -4.43
CA LEU A 170 -22.96 9.31 -3.85
C LEU A 170 -23.37 9.38 -2.37
N ALA A 171 -22.41 9.31 -1.46
CA ALA A 171 -22.66 9.05 -0.04
C ALA A 171 -21.78 9.86 0.92
N TYR A 172 -21.38 11.08 0.54
CA TYR A 172 -20.55 11.96 1.38
C TYR A 172 -21.20 12.23 2.75
N GLY A 173 -20.55 11.74 3.80
CA GLY A 173 -21.02 11.86 5.18
C GLY A 173 -22.13 10.88 5.57
N ALA A 174 -22.40 9.87 4.76
CA ALA A 174 -23.27 8.75 5.10
C ALA A 174 -22.46 7.54 5.61
N GLU A 175 -23.10 6.68 6.42
CA GLU A 175 -22.46 5.51 7.02
C GLU A 175 -23.24 4.22 6.73
N LEU A 176 -22.53 3.17 6.30
CA LEU A 176 -22.97 1.78 6.42
C LEU A 176 -22.36 1.18 7.70
N ILE A 177 -23.23 0.71 8.60
CA ILE A 177 -22.84 0.27 9.94
C ILE A 177 -23.26 -1.18 10.18
N ALA A 178 -22.29 -2.00 10.54
CA ALA A 178 -22.48 -3.35 11.06
C ALA A 178 -22.13 -3.42 12.56
N PRO A 179 -22.65 -4.40 13.31
CA PRO A 179 -22.32 -4.56 14.72
C PRO A 179 -20.88 -5.04 14.90
N ASN A 180 -20.11 -4.29 15.67
CA ASN A 180 -18.73 -4.64 16.04
C ASN A 180 -18.70 -5.72 17.13
N THR A 181 -19.29 -6.88 16.86
CA THR A 181 -19.36 -8.03 17.77
C THR A 181 -18.60 -9.24 17.26
N TYR A 182 -17.89 -9.10 16.14
CA TYR A 182 -17.16 -10.18 15.50
C TYR A 182 -15.83 -10.44 16.22
N THR A 183 -15.56 -11.69 16.56
CA THR A 183 -14.39 -12.09 17.35
C THR A 183 -13.47 -13.07 16.62
N THR A 184 -13.96 -13.79 15.61
CA THR A 184 -13.20 -14.79 14.85
C THR A 184 -13.67 -14.88 13.41
N GLY A 185 -12.77 -15.15 12.47
CA GLY A 185 -13.07 -15.39 11.06
C GLY A 185 -12.72 -14.21 10.14
N GLU A 186 -13.04 -14.35 8.86
CA GLU A 186 -12.60 -13.43 7.80
C GLU A 186 -13.76 -12.87 6.95
N TRP A 187 -14.99 -13.25 7.30
CA TRP A 187 -16.24 -12.92 6.61
C TRP A 187 -16.91 -11.66 7.19
N ARG A 188 -18.14 -11.31 6.77
CA ARG A 188 -18.84 -10.07 7.15
C ARG A 188 -18.25 -8.80 6.55
N HIS A 189 -17.94 -8.87 5.25
CA HIS A 189 -17.62 -7.68 4.47
C HIS A 189 -18.79 -6.70 4.48
N ILE A 190 -18.50 -5.40 4.55
CA ILE A 190 -19.56 -4.38 4.55
C ILE A 190 -20.05 -4.16 3.13
N VAL A 191 -19.15 -3.77 2.23
CA VAL A 191 -19.45 -3.60 0.80
C VAL A 191 -18.69 -4.66 0.00
N ASN A 192 -19.44 -5.61 -0.55
CA ASN A 192 -18.93 -6.70 -1.38
C ASN A 192 -19.22 -6.40 -2.86
N ILE A 193 -18.17 -6.25 -3.66
CA ILE A 193 -18.23 -5.84 -5.06
C ILE A 193 -17.75 -7.02 -5.92
N ASN A 194 -18.68 -7.73 -6.55
CA ASN A 194 -18.37 -8.90 -7.37
C ASN A 194 -19.18 -8.90 -8.67
N HIS A 195 -18.57 -9.24 -9.81
CA HIS A 195 -19.27 -9.22 -11.11
C HIS A 195 -20.02 -7.92 -11.41
N VAL A 196 -19.30 -6.81 -11.49
CA VAL A 196 -19.85 -5.49 -11.81
C VAL A 196 -19.05 -4.80 -12.91
N SER A 197 -19.67 -3.83 -13.58
CA SER A 197 -19.02 -2.93 -14.53
C SER A 197 -19.44 -1.48 -14.29
N ASN A 198 -18.54 -0.51 -14.54
CA ASN A 198 -18.87 0.92 -14.48
C ASN A 198 -19.53 1.35 -13.16
N LEU A 199 -18.88 0.99 -12.06
CA LEU A 199 -19.34 1.32 -10.71
C LEU A 199 -18.51 2.47 -10.14
N ARG A 200 -19.18 3.49 -9.62
CA ARG A 200 -18.53 4.57 -8.85
C ARG A 200 -19.18 4.71 -7.48
N ILE A 201 -18.38 4.71 -6.42
CA ILE A 201 -18.82 4.95 -5.05
C ILE A 201 -18.00 6.13 -4.49
N GLU A 202 -18.69 7.17 -4.03
CA GLU A 202 -18.07 8.40 -3.53
C GLU A 202 -18.48 8.73 -2.10
N GLY A 203 -17.51 9.04 -1.25
CA GLY A 203 -17.74 9.62 0.07
C GLY A 203 -18.30 8.68 1.14
N LEU A 204 -18.54 7.41 0.80
CA LEU A 204 -19.15 6.43 1.69
C LEU A 204 -18.21 6.04 2.84
N LYS A 205 -18.71 6.09 4.08
CA LYS A 205 -18.06 5.47 5.23
C LYS A 205 -18.66 4.10 5.55
N VAL A 206 -17.81 3.13 5.86
CA VAL A 206 -18.19 1.78 6.29
C VAL A 206 -17.51 1.47 7.63
N SER A 207 -18.24 0.85 8.57
CA SER A 207 -17.67 0.51 9.88
C SER A 207 -18.31 -0.68 10.60
N GLY A 208 -17.52 -1.32 11.46
CA GLY A 208 -17.99 -2.38 12.37
C GLY A 208 -18.14 -3.76 11.74
N GLY A 209 -17.67 -3.95 10.50
CA GLY A 209 -17.73 -5.22 9.79
C GLY A 209 -16.75 -6.23 10.38
N GLY A 210 -17.14 -7.51 10.36
CA GLY A 210 -16.27 -8.60 10.80
C GLY A 210 -15.15 -8.93 9.80
N GLY A 211 -15.31 -8.50 8.55
CA GLY A 211 -14.36 -8.75 7.48
C GLY A 211 -13.85 -7.43 6.93
N ASP A 212 -13.77 -7.37 5.62
CA ASP A 212 -13.25 -6.19 4.92
C ASP A 212 -14.30 -5.09 4.77
N GLY A 213 -13.90 -3.83 4.92
CA GLY A 213 -14.81 -2.71 4.68
C GLY A 213 -15.30 -2.68 3.23
N PHE A 214 -14.38 -2.76 2.29
CA PHE A 214 -14.67 -2.95 0.87
C PHE A 214 -13.92 -4.18 0.35
N TYR A 215 -14.65 -5.10 -0.25
CA TYR A 215 -14.11 -6.28 -0.91
C TYR A 215 -14.37 -6.18 -2.41
N ILE A 216 -13.32 -6.26 -3.23
CA ILE A 216 -13.41 -6.17 -4.70
C ILE A 216 -12.82 -7.45 -5.31
N GLY A 217 -13.70 -8.31 -5.84
CA GLY A 217 -13.27 -9.52 -6.53
C GLY A 217 -14.40 -10.50 -6.79
N ASN A 218 -14.20 -11.38 -7.76
CA ASN A 218 -15.10 -12.51 -8.00
C ASN A 218 -14.33 -13.76 -8.43
N PHE A 219 -14.79 -14.92 -8.01
CA PHE A 219 -14.17 -16.22 -8.28
C PHE A 219 -14.87 -16.99 -9.41
N VAL A 220 -15.43 -16.27 -10.38
CA VAL A 220 -16.07 -16.86 -11.55
C VAL A 220 -15.41 -16.29 -12.79
N GLU A 221 -14.92 -17.20 -13.65
CA GLU A 221 -14.28 -16.87 -14.91
C GLU A 221 -15.19 -15.99 -15.79
N GLY A 222 -14.62 -14.93 -16.36
CA GLY A 222 -15.36 -13.96 -17.18
C GLY A 222 -16.27 -12.99 -16.42
N GLN A 223 -16.30 -13.04 -15.07
CA GLN A 223 -17.18 -12.22 -14.23
C GLN A 223 -16.41 -11.35 -13.23
N MET A 224 -15.18 -10.93 -13.57
CA MET A 224 -14.39 -10.06 -12.71
C MET A 224 -14.93 -8.62 -12.69
N PRO A 225 -14.74 -7.86 -11.61
CA PRO A 225 -15.06 -6.43 -11.58
C PRO A 225 -14.27 -5.65 -12.64
N TYR A 226 -14.95 -4.74 -13.34
CA TYR A 226 -14.35 -3.90 -14.38
C TYR A 226 -14.75 -2.43 -14.23
N ARG A 227 -13.79 -1.49 -14.28
CA ARG A 227 -14.05 -0.05 -14.11
C ARG A 227 -14.81 0.25 -12.80
N VAL A 228 -14.14 -0.02 -11.69
CA VAL A 228 -14.66 0.28 -10.34
C VAL A 228 -13.87 1.43 -9.75
N ILE A 229 -14.57 2.49 -9.33
CA ILE A 229 -14.01 3.66 -8.66
C ILE A 229 -14.53 3.73 -7.23
N LEU A 230 -13.62 3.72 -6.26
CA LEU A 230 -13.89 4.14 -4.89
C LEU A 230 -13.17 5.47 -4.66
N GLU A 231 -13.91 6.53 -4.39
CA GLU A 231 -13.35 7.87 -4.19
C GLU A 231 -13.79 8.48 -2.86
N SER A 232 -12.83 8.98 -2.09
CA SER A 232 -13.07 9.58 -0.77
C SER A 232 -13.84 8.66 0.19
N THR A 233 -13.70 7.34 0.02
CA THR A 233 -14.34 6.35 0.90
C THR A 233 -13.56 6.18 2.20
N ILE A 234 -14.28 5.84 3.27
CA ILE A 234 -13.70 5.67 4.61
C ILE A 234 -14.02 4.25 5.10
N SER A 235 -13.00 3.52 5.51
CA SER A 235 -13.12 2.21 6.16
C SER A 235 -12.59 2.33 7.58
N ASP A 236 -13.47 2.20 8.58
CA ASP A 236 -13.15 2.51 9.98
C ASP A 236 -13.57 1.38 10.91
N ASN A 237 -12.64 0.89 11.74
CA ASN A 237 -12.91 -0.13 12.75
C ASN A 237 -13.55 -1.41 12.16
N ASN A 238 -12.91 -1.95 11.13
CA ASN A 238 -13.23 -3.26 10.56
C ASN A 238 -12.25 -4.33 11.08
N TYR A 239 -12.74 -5.56 11.23
CA TYR A 239 -12.03 -6.63 11.94
C TYR A 239 -11.06 -7.46 11.07
N ARG A 240 -10.96 -7.19 9.75
CA ARG A 240 -9.94 -7.79 8.87
C ARG A 240 -9.18 -6.75 8.07
N ASN A 241 -9.68 -6.30 6.91
CA ASN A 241 -9.00 -5.26 6.12
C ASN A 241 -9.86 -4.01 5.93
N GLY A 242 -9.22 -2.89 5.60
CA GLY A 242 -9.92 -1.69 5.20
C GLY A 242 -10.55 -1.87 3.80
N ILE A 243 -9.71 -2.18 2.81
CA ILE A 243 -10.08 -2.49 1.43
C ILE A 243 -9.24 -3.69 0.96
N SER A 244 -9.88 -4.69 0.36
CA SER A 244 -9.20 -5.81 -0.32
C SER A 244 -9.51 -5.79 -1.82
N VAL A 245 -8.45 -5.84 -2.65
CA VAL A 245 -8.54 -6.02 -4.10
C VAL A 245 -7.99 -7.40 -4.44
N ILE A 246 -8.90 -8.29 -4.82
CA ILE A 246 -8.59 -9.68 -5.13
C ILE A 246 -8.32 -9.86 -6.62
N ASN A 247 -9.22 -9.33 -7.46
CA ASN A 247 -9.09 -9.33 -8.91
C ASN A 247 -9.95 -8.24 -9.55
N GLY A 248 -9.57 -7.85 -10.78
CA GLY A 248 -10.32 -6.91 -11.60
C GLY A 248 -9.45 -6.19 -12.63
N GLU A 249 -10.11 -5.42 -13.48
CA GLU A 249 -9.47 -4.53 -14.45
C GLU A 249 -9.97 -3.08 -14.29
N SER A 250 -9.05 -2.12 -14.30
CA SER A 250 -9.35 -0.69 -14.11
C SER A 250 -10.05 -0.45 -12.77
N ILE A 251 -9.36 -0.80 -11.68
CA ILE A 251 -9.82 -0.58 -10.31
C ILE A 251 -9.09 0.61 -9.72
N TYR A 252 -9.85 1.63 -9.34
CA TYR A 252 -9.32 2.92 -8.93
C TYR A 252 -9.76 3.27 -7.51
N LEU A 253 -8.79 3.45 -6.61
CA LEU A 253 -8.99 3.88 -5.23
C LEU A 253 -8.38 5.28 -5.09
N TYR A 254 -9.22 6.30 -4.92
CA TYR A 254 -8.81 7.70 -4.87
C TYR A 254 -9.13 8.32 -3.52
N ASN A 255 -8.13 8.94 -2.88
CA ASN A 255 -8.30 9.68 -1.63
C ASN A 255 -9.00 8.86 -0.52
N THR A 256 -8.79 7.55 -0.48
CA THR A 256 -9.43 6.65 0.49
C THR A 256 -8.76 6.76 1.85
N LEU A 257 -9.53 6.55 2.93
CA LEU A 257 -9.03 6.49 4.30
C LEU A 257 -9.37 5.12 4.91
N CYS A 258 -8.36 4.34 5.27
CA CYS A 258 -8.54 3.11 6.04
C CYS A 258 -7.93 3.30 7.43
N GLN A 259 -8.72 3.12 8.49
CA GLN A 259 -8.25 3.38 9.85
C GLN A 259 -8.79 2.43 10.91
N ASN A 260 -8.03 2.31 11.99
CA ASN A 260 -8.37 1.51 13.17
C ASN A 260 -8.68 0.05 12.83
N ILE A 261 -7.95 -0.52 11.87
CA ILE A 261 -8.11 -1.91 11.44
C ILE A 261 -7.43 -2.84 12.46
N VAL A 262 -8.20 -3.76 13.03
CA VAL A 262 -7.80 -4.66 14.13
C VAL A 262 -8.37 -6.06 13.90
N GLY A 263 -8.12 -7.03 14.77
CA GLY A 263 -8.76 -8.36 14.67
C GLY A 263 -7.97 -9.42 13.90
N THR A 264 -8.60 -10.00 12.87
CA THR A 264 -8.05 -11.10 12.06
C THR A 264 -7.01 -10.59 11.06
N SER A 265 -5.88 -11.31 10.93
CA SER A 265 -4.86 -11.03 9.91
C SER A 265 -5.45 -11.00 8.49
N PRO A 266 -4.94 -10.14 7.59
CA PRO A 266 -3.69 -9.38 7.73
C PRO A 266 -3.80 -8.04 8.44
N GLN A 267 -5.00 -7.56 8.79
CA GLN A 267 -5.19 -6.27 9.48
C GLN A 267 -4.64 -5.09 8.67
N ALA A 268 -4.78 -5.16 7.34
CA ALA A 268 -4.25 -4.18 6.41
C ALA A 268 -5.24 -3.03 6.17
N GLY A 269 -4.73 -1.81 5.99
CA GLY A 269 -5.53 -0.70 5.48
C GLY A 269 -6.00 -1.01 4.06
N ILE A 270 -5.06 -1.32 3.17
CA ILE A 270 -5.33 -1.75 1.79
C ILE A 270 -4.53 -3.01 1.50
N ASP A 271 -5.22 -4.04 1.01
CA ASP A 271 -4.65 -5.34 0.69
C ASP A 271 -4.86 -5.68 -0.78
N ILE A 272 -3.77 -5.91 -1.51
CA ILE A 272 -3.80 -6.44 -2.87
C ILE A 272 -3.48 -7.94 -2.75
N GLU A 273 -4.53 -8.73 -2.63
CA GLU A 273 -4.50 -10.14 -2.21
C GLU A 273 -5.29 -11.00 -3.21
N PRO A 274 -4.77 -11.23 -4.44
CA PRO A 274 -5.32 -12.29 -5.26
C PRO A 274 -5.24 -13.61 -4.50
N ASN A 275 -6.19 -14.50 -4.78
CA ASN A 275 -6.14 -15.83 -4.20
C ASN A 275 -5.23 -16.70 -5.07
N GLU A 276 -5.79 -17.65 -5.80
CA GLU A 276 -5.01 -18.64 -6.53
C GLU A 276 -5.65 -19.06 -7.86
N GLU A 277 -6.71 -18.39 -8.31
CA GLU A 277 -7.50 -18.83 -9.45
C GLU A 277 -6.86 -18.45 -10.78
N THR A 278 -6.87 -19.35 -11.78
CA THR A 278 -6.14 -19.16 -13.05
C THR A 278 -6.61 -17.93 -13.85
N PHE A 279 -7.89 -17.55 -13.70
CA PHE A 279 -8.51 -16.43 -14.41
C PHE A 279 -8.40 -15.07 -13.68
N GLU A 280 -7.84 -15.02 -12.46
CA GLU A 280 -7.67 -13.74 -11.75
C GLU A 280 -6.74 -12.79 -12.50
N LEU A 281 -7.13 -11.52 -12.56
CA LEU A 281 -6.40 -10.47 -13.23
C LEU A 281 -6.17 -9.30 -12.26
N LEU A 282 -4.95 -8.76 -12.26
CA LEU A 282 -4.63 -7.48 -11.63
C LEU A 282 -4.14 -6.51 -12.70
N LYS A 283 -5.07 -5.87 -13.41
CA LYS A 283 -4.73 -4.99 -14.54
C LYS A 283 -5.23 -3.58 -14.30
N ASP A 284 -4.34 -2.61 -14.46
CA ASP A 284 -4.67 -1.19 -14.28
C ASP A 284 -5.26 -0.89 -12.89
N ILE A 285 -4.60 -1.39 -11.85
CA ILE A 285 -4.98 -1.12 -10.46
C ILE A 285 -4.26 0.16 -10.01
N ARG A 286 -5.02 1.20 -9.65
CA ARG A 286 -4.50 2.51 -9.23
C ARG A 286 -5.02 2.88 -7.85
N VAL A 287 -4.10 3.09 -6.91
CA VAL A 287 -4.39 3.56 -5.57
C VAL A 287 -3.68 4.90 -5.39
N ILE A 288 -4.41 6.00 -5.49
CA ILE A 288 -3.82 7.36 -5.54
C ILE A 288 -4.28 8.17 -4.32
N ASN A 289 -3.29 8.74 -3.62
CA ASN A 289 -3.46 9.48 -2.37
C ASN A 289 -4.18 8.70 -1.25
N PRO A 290 -3.96 7.38 -1.05
CA PRO A 290 -4.57 6.68 0.07
C PRO A 290 -3.99 7.18 1.40
N THR A 291 -4.80 7.20 2.44
CA THR A 291 -4.35 7.38 3.83
C THR A 291 -4.66 6.13 4.63
N THR A 292 -3.68 5.63 5.36
CA THR A 292 -3.85 4.55 6.32
C THR A 292 -3.44 5.01 7.71
N LYS A 293 -4.18 4.58 8.73
CA LYS A 293 -3.94 5.05 10.10
C LYS A 293 -4.32 4.01 11.14
N ASN A 294 -3.40 3.74 12.06
CA ASN A 294 -3.63 2.83 13.18
C ASN A 294 -4.09 1.43 12.73
N CYS A 295 -3.75 0.98 11.53
CA CYS A 295 -3.96 -0.40 11.10
C CYS A 295 -2.96 -1.29 11.84
N THR A 296 -3.44 -2.37 12.47
CA THR A 296 -2.59 -3.21 13.33
C THR A 296 -1.52 -3.94 12.54
N GLY A 297 -1.85 -4.40 11.32
CA GLY A 297 -0.93 -5.11 10.44
C GLY A 297 -0.19 -4.17 9.50
N TYR A 298 -0.83 -3.75 8.42
CA TYR A 298 -0.17 -3.05 7.32
C TYR A 298 -0.93 -1.77 6.95
N GLY A 299 -0.21 -0.73 6.51
CA GLY A 299 -0.81 0.35 5.74
C GLY A 299 -1.27 -0.19 4.39
N VAL A 300 -0.31 -0.53 3.52
CA VAL A 300 -0.55 -1.20 2.24
C VAL A 300 0.19 -2.53 2.19
N LEU A 301 -0.49 -3.59 1.76
CA LEU A 301 0.06 -4.94 1.57
C LEU A 301 -0.10 -5.40 0.11
N PHE A 302 0.98 -5.89 -0.48
CA PHE A 302 0.97 -6.68 -1.72
C PHE A 302 1.20 -8.16 -1.39
N ALA A 303 0.12 -8.93 -1.27
CA ALA A 303 0.11 -10.36 -0.98
C ALA A 303 0.04 -11.18 -2.28
N LEU A 304 1.11 -11.14 -3.08
CA LEU A 304 1.07 -11.60 -4.49
C LEU A 304 1.59 -13.02 -4.74
N ALA A 305 2.14 -13.71 -3.74
CA ALA A 305 2.76 -15.01 -3.95
C ALA A 305 1.74 -16.06 -4.45
N SER A 306 0.57 -16.15 -3.80
CA SER A 306 -0.49 -17.10 -4.16
C SER A 306 -1.05 -16.85 -5.57
N TYR A 307 -0.97 -15.61 -6.06
CA TYR A 307 -1.51 -15.21 -7.36
C TYR A 307 -0.97 -16.06 -8.50
N VAL A 308 0.28 -16.52 -8.41
CA VAL A 308 0.96 -17.27 -9.47
C VAL A 308 1.08 -18.77 -9.16
N ASN A 309 0.34 -19.30 -8.18
CA ASN A 309 0.43 -20.73 -7.84
C ASN A 309 -0.02 -21.64 -9.00
N LYS A 310 -1.13 -21.30 -9.67
CA LYS A 310 -1.71 -22.15 -10.73
C LYS A 310 -1.26 -21.82 -12.15
N ALA A 311 -0.72 -20.62 -12.41
CA ALA A 311 -0.28 -20.19 -13.75
C ALA A 311 0.69 -18.99 -13.70
N GLU A 312 1.47 -18.79 -14.77
CA GLU A 312 2.18 -17.53 -15.00
C GLU A 312 1.18 -16.39 -15.22
N LYS A 313 1.44 -15.22 -14.62
CA LYS A 313 0.53 -14.06 -14.69
C LYS A 313 1.27 -12.74 -14.85
N SER A 314 0.49 -11.68 -15.06
CA SER A 314 0.98 -10.30 -15.08
C SER A 314 0.17 -9.46 -14.11
N ALA A 315 0.82 -8.54 -13.41
CA ALA A 315 0.18 -7.55 -12.57
C ALA A 315 0.59 -6.14 -12.99
N ASP A 316 -0.36 -5.21 -13.02
CA ASP A 316 -0.14 -3.78 -13.20
C ASP A 316 -0.78 -3.02 -12.04
N VAL A 317 0.04 -2.70 -11.05
CA VAL A 317 -0.36 -2.08 -9.78
C VAL A 317 0.49 -0.85 -9.51
N LEU A 318 -0.19 0.28 -9.29
CA LEU A 318 0.41 1.55 -8.87
C LEU A 318 -0.26 2.03 -7.60
N VAL A 319 0.54 2.16 -6.54
CA VAL A 319 0.19 2.92 -5.33
C VAL A 319 1.01 4.19 -5.37
N SER A 320 0.35 5.36 -5.32
CA SER A 320 1.03 6.65 -5.40
C SER A 320 0.58 7.58 -4.28
N ASN A 321 1.56 8.28 -3.68
CA ASN A 321 1.35 9.27 -2.62
C ASN A 321 0.58 8.70 -1.41
N HIS A 322 0.91 7.48 -1.01
CA HIS A 322 0.37 6.87 0.21
C HIS A 322 0.83 7.63 1.46
N ARG A 323 -0.08 7.90 2.40
CA ARG A 323 0.25 8.43 3.72
C ARG A 323 -0.11 7.43 4.81
N SER A 324 0.88 6.85 5.45
CA SER A 324 0.70 5.89 6.55
C SER A 324 1.01 6.52 7.89
N PHE A 325 0.17 6.27 8.89
CA PHE A 325 0.29 6.84 10.23
C PHE A 325 0.09 5.77 11.30
N SER A 326 1.16 5.42 12.02
CA SER A 326 1.08 4.51 13.16
C SER A 326 0.48 3.13 12.84
N ASP A 327 0.62 2.69 11.59
CA ASP A 327 0.31 1.32 11.18
C ASP A 327 1.39 0.36 11.68
N GLY A 328 1.10 -0.94 11.71
CA GLY A 328 2.10 -1.97 12.02
C GLY A 328 3.34 -1.82 11.14
N ILE A 329 3.18 -2.05 9.85
CA ILE A 329 4.18 -1.79 8.80
C ILE A 329 3.55 -0.82 7.79
N GLY A 330 4.29 0.20 7.34
CA GLY A 330 3.75 1.19 6.40
C GLY A 330 3.43 0.59 5.02
N PHE A 331 4.41 -0.08 4.42
CA PHE A 331 4.25 -0.82 3.17
C PHE A 331 4.92 -2.19 3.23
N SER A 332 4.22 -3.21 2.74
CA SER A 332 4.76 -4.56 2.65
C SER A 332 4.49 -5.20 1.29
N ALA A 333 5.45 -5.98 0.79
CA ALA A 333 5.26 -6.80 -0.40
C ALA A 333 5.92 -8.18 -0.24
N GLY A 334 5.20 -9.21 -0.70
CA GLY A 334 5.71 -10.58 -0.79
C GLY A 334 4.78 -11.63 -0.17
N GLY A 335 5.35 -12.74 0.31
CA GLY A 335 4.60 -13.87 0.88
C GLY A 335 5.28 -14.48 2.12
N LYS A 336 4.57 -15.34 2.87
CA LYS A 336 5.14 -16.07 4.03
C LYS A 336 5.96 -17.29 3.59
N GLY A 337 7.12 -17.06 2.96
CA GLY A 337 8.16 -18.10 2.74
C GLY A 337 7.62 -19.41 2.12
N SER A 338 8.00 -20.56 2.68
CA SER A 338 7.58 -21.89 2.20
C SER A 338 6.07 -22.18 2.28
N GLY A 339 5.30 -21.34 2.99
CA GLY A 339 3.83 -21.47 3.05
C GLY A 339 3.11 -20.84 1.85
N HIS A 340 3.77 -19.96 1.10
CA HIS A 340 3.26 -19.34 -0.13
C HIS A 340 4.40 -19.26 -1.16
N PRO A 341 4.74 -20.37 -1.83
CA PRO A 341 5.80 -20.41 -2.82
C PRO A 341 5.43 -19.60 -4.09
N TRP A 342 6.44 -19.10 -4.79
CA TRP A 342 6.26 -18.50 -6.12
C TRP A 342 6.38 -19.60 -7.19
N ASP A 343 5.31 -20.37 -7.40
CA ASP A 343 5.38 -21.54 -8.30
C ASP A 343 5.62 -21.13 -9.77
N ASN A 344 4.93 -20.08 -10.22
CA ASN A 344 5.04 -19.55 -11.59
C ASN A 344 5.52 -18.10 -11.61
N LYS A 345 5.84 -17.61 -12.81
CA LYS A 345 6.36 -16.27 -13.02
C LYS A 345 5.25 -15.23 -12.91
N LEU A 346 5.51 -14.18 -12.13
CA LEU A 346 4.81 -12.91 -12.18
C LEU A 346 5.58 -11.93 -13.07
N SER A 347 4.90 -11.32 -14.03
CA SER A 347 5.41 -10.26 -14.88
C SER A 347 4.65 -8.95 -14.63
N GLY A 348 5.02 -7.88 -15.35
CA GLY A 348 4.31 -6.61 -15.30
C GLY A 348 5.03 -5.55 -14.45
N SER A 349 4.24 -4.69 -13.80
CA SER A 349 4.69 -3.45 -13.18
C SER A 349 4.12 -3.32 -11.77
N LEU A 350 5.01 -3.23 -10.77
CA LEU A 350 4.64 -3.03 -9.37
C LEU A 350 5.32 -1.77 -8.87
N ASN A 351 4.54 -0.77 -8.49
CA ASN A 351 5.05 0.55 -8.10
C ASN A 351 4.38 1.02 -6.81
N TYR A 352 5.19 1.51 -5.90
CA TYR A 352 4.74 2.10 -4.64
C TYR A 352 5.46 3.44 -4.41
N SER A 353 4.70 4.47 -4.06
CA SER A 353 5.25 5.68 -3.44
C SER A 353 4.44 6.16 -2.25
N GLY A 354 5.12 6.69 -1.23
CA GLY A 354 4.44 7.20 -0.04
C GLY A 354 5.32 7.76 1.06
N ALA A 355 4.68 8.36 2.06
CA ALA A 355 5.28 8.84 3.29
C ALA A 355 4.70 8.07 4.49
N ILE A 356 5.58 7.46 5.26
CA ILE A 356 5.26 6.56 6.38
C ILE A 356 5.73 7.22 7.67
N PHE A 357 4.81 7.41 8.61
CA PHE A 357 5.06 8.10 9.86
C PHE A 357 4.77 7.20 11.05
N ASN A 358 5.76 7.06 11.93
CA ASN A 358 5.63 6.38 13.21
C ASN A 358 5.13 4.92 13.09
N SER A 359 5.54 4.18 12.04
CA SER A 359 5.18 2.76 11.92
C SER A 359 5.58 2.02 13.20
N LYS A 360 4.69 1.15 13.72
CA LYS A 360 4.92 0.44 14.98
C LYS A 360 6.07 -0.56 14.85
N SER A 361 6.22 -1.15 13.67
CA SER A 361 7.32 -1.99 13.21
C SER A 361 8.09 -1.27 12.09
N ASN A 362 8.67 -2.02 11.15
CA ASN A 362 9.43 -1.50 10.01
C ASN A 362 8.60 -0.52 9.17
N GLY A 363 9.25 0.48 8.59
CA GLY A 363 8.58 1.36 7.63
C GLY A 363 8.15 0.57 6.39
N ILE A 364 9.10 -0.13 5.79
CA ILE A 364 8.90 -0.98 4.62
C ILE A 364 9.39 -2.39 4.91
N SER A 365 8.63 -3.41 4.48
CA SER A 365 9.00 -4.82 4.61
C SER A 365 8.85 -5.57 3.30
N ILE A 366 9.93 -6.15 2.80
CA ILE A 366 9.91 -7.01 1.60
C ILE A 366 10.29 -8.43 2.01
N SER A 367 9.34 -9.35 1.84
CA SER A 367 9.45 -10.71 2.39
C SER A 367 9.32 -11.78 1.32
N ALA A 368 10.34 -12.64 1.18
CA ALA A 368 10.31 -13.80 0.28
C ALA A 368 9.89 -13.45 -1.17
N PHE A 369 10.45 -12.38 -1.74
CA PHE A 369 10.17 -11.92 -3.10
C PHE A 369 11.13 -12.61 -4.09
N ASP A 370 10.70 -13.72 -4.68
CA ASP A 370 11.56 -14.62 -5.47
C ASP A 370 12.15 -13.92 -6.70
N VAL A 371 13.47 -13.77 -6.73
CA VAL A 371 14.18 -13.05 -7.80
C VAL A 371 13.99 -13.69 -9.19
N SER A 372 13.76 -15.00 -9.26
CA SER A 372 13.60 -15.72 -10.52
C SER A 372 12.18 -15.64 -11.09
N LYS A 373 11.21 -15.26 -10.26
CA LYS A 373 9.78 -15.32 -10.57
C LYS A 373 9.09 -13.96 -10.56
N THR A 374 9.62 -12.97 -9.86
CA THR A 374 8.95 -11.68 -9.67
C THR A 374 9.40 -10.60 -10.67
N PRO A 375 8.59 -9.59 -10.98
CA PRO A 375 9.06 -8.40 -11.69
C PRO A 375 9.85 -7.48 -10.73
N ILE A 376 10.44 -6.40 -11.24
CA ILE A 376 11.05 -5.39 -10.37
C ILE A 376 9.95 -4.65 -9.60
N LEU A 377 10.08 -4.60 -8.28
CA LEU A 377 9.27 -3.75 -7.40
C LEU A 377 9.94 -2.37 -7.27
N ASN A 378 9.27 -1.33 -7.76
CA ASN A 378 9.75 0.05 -7.67
C ASN A 378 9.16 0.75 -6.44
N ILE A 379 10.02 1.34 -5.62
CA ILE A 379 9.66 1.98 -4.35
C ILE A 379 10.24 3.41 -4.32
N ASP A 380 9.42 4.40 -3.97
CA ASP A 380 9.86 5.76 -3.65
C ASP A 380 9.20 6.22 -2.35
N ALA A 381 9.95 6.26 -1.25
CA ALA A 381 9.34 6.42 0.07
C ALA A 381 10.10 7.32 1.03
N TYR A 382 9.34 8.09 1.81
CA TYR A 382 9.82 8.73 3.03
C TYR A 382 9.38 7.91 4.25
N VAL A 383 10.29 7.62 5.16
CA VAL A 383 10.05 6.88 6.40
C VAL A 383 10.55 7.70 7.58
N GLU A 384 9.64 8.02 8.49
CA GLU A 384 9.94 8.72 9.73
C GLU A 384 9.56 7.88 10.95
N ASN A 385 10.49 7.75 11.90
CA ASN A 385 10.26 7.11 13.20
C ASN A 385 9.78 5.66 13.10
N ALA A 386 10.43 4.85 12.27
CA ALA A 386 10.18 3.41 12.22
C ALA A 386 10.39 2.74 13.59
N GLY A 387 9.66 1.66 13.85
CA GLY A 387 9.76 0.88 15.08
C GLY A 387 9.21 1.58 16.31
N SER A 388 8.14 2.37 16.17
CA SER A 388 7.57 3.15 17.27
C SER A 388 6.92 2.28 18.37
N GLY A 389 6.54 1.04 18.05
CA GLY A 389 5.81 0.11 18.91
C GLY A 389 6.51 -1.23 19.14
N SER A 390 7.80 -1.34 18.78
CA SER A 390 8.62 -2.54 18.99
C SER A 390 9.99 -2.16 19.54
N ASP A 391 10.59 -3.05 20.33
CA ASP A 391 11.98 -2.96 20.79
C ASP A 391 12.87 -4.04 20.14
N LEU A 392 12.35 -4.75 19.14
CA LEU A 392 13.10 -5.75 18.37
C LEU A 392 13.85 -5.09 17.20
N ASN A 393 15.15 -5.31 17.10
CA ASN A 393 15.99 -4.76 16.02
C ASN A 393 15.47 -5.13 14.61
N THR A 394 14.83 -6.30 14.44
CA THR A 394 14.24 -6.75 13.17
C THR A 394 12.97 -5.99 12.77
N GLU A 395 12.44 -5.14 13.65
CA GLU A 395 11.18 -4.41 13.51
C GLU A 395 11.35 -2.89 13.61
N GLN A 396 12.58 -2.39 13.71
CA GLN A 396 12.86 -0.97 13.91
C GLN A 396 13.54 -0.31 12.70
N ASN A 397 13.30 -0.80 11.48
CA ASN A 397 14.10 -0.40 10.32
C ASN A 397 13.31 0.48 9.35
N GLY A 398 14.02 1.37 8.65
CA GLY A 398 13.46 2.13 7.54
C GLY A 398 12.89 1.19 6.46
N MET A 399 13.72 0.23 6.05
CA MET A 399 13.37 -0.86 5.16
C MET A 399 13.97 -2.17 5.65
N HIS A 400 13.17 -3.24 5.70
CA HIS A 400 13.62 -4.59 6.01
C HIS A 400 13.38 -5.51 4.80
N ILE A 401 14.43 -6.17 4.32
CA ILE A 401 14.37 -7.14 3.23
C ILE A 401 14.81 -8.48 3.79
N TYR A 402 13.94 -9.48 3.71
CA TYR A 402 14.23 -10.80 4.26
C TYR A 402 13.72 -11.96 3.42
N ALA A 403 14.45 -13.06 3.42
CA ALA A 403 13.86 -14.34 3.05
C ALA A 403 13.39 -15.03 4.32
N GLY A 404 12.12 -15.45 4.36
CA GLY A 404 11.59 -16.18 5.50
C GLY A 404 12.42 -17.44 5.81
N GLY A 405 12.41 -17.88 7.07
CA GLY A 405 13.27 -18.97 7.59
C GLY A 405 13.13 -20.35 6.92
N GLY A 406 12.25 -20.51 5.93
CA GLY A 406 12.12 -21.71 5.09
C GLY A 406 12.23 -21.45 3.58
N SER A 407 12.66 -20.26 3.16
CA SER A 407 12.74 -19.94 1.73
C SER A 407 13.76 -20.84 1.01
N THR A 408 13.36 -21.38 -0.15
CA THR A 408 14.19 -22.23 -1.01
C THR A 408 14.83 -21.46 -2.16
N PHE A 409 14.63 -20.15 -2.24
CA PHE A 409 15.01 -19.28 -3.37
C PHE A 409 15.64 -17.97 -2.90
N ASP A 410 16.38 -17.32 -3.80
CA ASP A 410 16.98 -16.01 -3.52
C ASP A 410 15.90 -14.91 -3.59
N VAL A 411 16.02 -13.90 -2.71
CA VAL A 411 15.09 -12.76 -2.65
C VAL A 411 15.68 -11.57 -3.40
N GLY A 412 14.90 -10.83 -4.17
CA GLY A 412 15.47 -9.75 -4.98
C GLY A 412 14.48 -8.93 -5.79
N ASN A 413 14.95 -8.37 -6.90
CA ASN A 413 14.18 -7.56 -7.84
C ASN A 413 13.59 -6.29 -7.20
N ILE A 414 14.42 -5.55 -6.48
CA ILE A 414 13.99 -4.36 -5.73
C ILE A 414 14.70 -3.14 -6.29
N LYS A 415 13.95 -2.12 -6.69
CA LYS A 415 14.50 -0.79 -6.98
C LYS A 415 13.86 0.22 -6.05
N ALA A 416 14.65 0.85 -5.19
CA ALA A 416 14.12 1.72 -4.15
C ALA A 416 14.86 3.05 -4.06
N LYS A 417 14.09 4.12 -3.82
CA LYS A 417 14.59 5.39 -3.32
C LYS A 417 13.93 5.63 -1.97
N ILE A 418 14.72 5.70 -0.91
CA ILE A 418 14.18 5.87 0.44
C ILE A 418 14.83 7.04 1.15
N SER A 419 14.01 7.83 1.84
CA SER A 419 14.45 8.81 2.82
C SER A 419 14.12 8.30 4.21
N VAL A 420 15.10 8.14 5.08
CA VAL A 420 14.90 7.65 6.46
C VAL A 420 15.26 8.75 7.45
N ARG A 421 14.35 9.05 8.38
CA ARG A 421 14.53 10.04 9.44
C ARG A 421 14.10 9.48 10.79
N ASP A 422 14.77 9.90 11.84
CA ASP A 422 14.31 9.71 13.21
C ASP A 422 14.24 11.07 13.91
N THR A 423 13.03 11.58 14.10
CA THR A 423 12.76 12.88 14.70
C THR A 423 12.58 12.81 16.21
N ARG A 424 12.61 11.61 16.82
CA ARG A 424 12.48 11.42 18.27
C ARG A 424 13.65 12.06 19.02
N ALA A 425 13.45 12.41 20.30
CA ALA A 425 14.54 12.94 21.13
C ALA A 425 15.69 11.94 21.28
N VAL A 426 15.34 10.67 21.50
CA VAL A 426 16.25 9.52 21.44
C VAL A 426 15.85 8.67 20.25
N ALA A 427 16.75 8.50 19.29
CA ALA A 427 16.49 7.69 18.12
C ALA A 427 16.21 6.24 18.54
N LYS A 428 15.21 5.60 17.92
CA LYS A 428 14.96 4.16 18.04
C LYS A 428 15.10 3.40 16.72
N THR A 429 15.13 4.09 15.58
CA THR A 429 15.33 3.43 14.28
C THR A 429 16.65 2.66 14.36
N TYR A 430 16.61 1.36 14.14
CA TYR A 430 17.77 0.48 14.27
C TYR A 430 18.72 0.68 13.09
N SER A 431 18.29 0.42 11.87
CA SER A 431 19.05 0.73 10.65
C SER A 431 18.17 1.36 9.56
N ASP A 432 18.81 2.00 8.57
CA ASP A 432 18.10 2.54 7.41
C ASP A 432 17.58 1.38 6.55
N VAL A 433 18.45 0.40 6.30
CA VAL A 433 18.12 -0.88 5.63
C VAL A 433 18.59 -2.05 6.47
N TYR A 434 17.76 -3.07 6.63
CA TYR A 434 18.09 -4.33 7.27
C TYR A 434 17.95 -5.45 6.23
N PHE A 435 19.02 -6.21 6.01
CA PHE A 435 19.01 -7.46 5.27
C PHE A 435 19.09 -8.66 6.23
N SER A 436 18.08 -9.52 6.24
CA SER A 436 18.06 -10.71 7.11
C SER A 436 17.80 -12.00 6.34
N ASN A 437 18.69 -12.99 6.51
CA ASN A 437 18.46 -14.35 6.01
C ASN A 437 19.49 -15.34 6.59
N GLN A 438 19.06 -16.56 6.91
CA GLN A 438 19.97 -17.64 7.31
C GLN A 438 20.21 -18.70 6.24
N VAL A 439 19.48 -18.67 5.11
CA VAL A 439 19.46 -19.80 4.17
C VAL A 439 19.73 -19.39 2.71
N LYS A 440 19.29 -18.22 2.27
CA LYS A 440 19.33 -17.78 0.85
C LYS A 440 20.02 -16.43 0.65
N SER A 441 20.25 -16.06 -0.60
CA SER A 441 20.86 -14.78 -0.96
C SER A 441 19.79 -13.69 -1.08
N ILE A 442 20.21 -12.43 -0.92
CA ILE A 442 19.41 -11.26 -1.29
C ILE A 442 20.12 -10.56 -2.46
N VAL A 443 19.53 -10.58 -3.64
CA VAL A 443 20.24 -10.20 -4.89
C VAL A 443 19.40 -9.27 -5.77
N ASN A 444 20.00 -8.68 -6.81
CA ASN A 444 19.31 -7.81 -7.78
C ASN A 444 18.49 -6.68 -7.13
N TYR A 445 19.13 -5.96 -6.20
CA TYR A 445 18.60 -4.72 -5.64
C TYR A 445 19.39 -3.50 -6.11
N ASP A 446 18.71 -2.36 -6.28
CA ASP A 446 19.28 -1.02 -6.50
C ASP A 446 18.57 -0.03 -5.59
N ILE A 447 19.24 0.37 -4.50
CA ILE A 447 18.65 1.17 -3.42
C ILE A 447 19.42 2.48 -3.25
N ASP A 448 18.74 3.61 -3.49
CA ASP A 448 19.25 4.94 -3.16
C ASP A 448 18.69 5.36 -1.78
N ILE A 449 19.57 5.73 -0.85
CA ILE A 449 19.24 6.06 0.54
C ILE A 449 19.61 7.53 0.83
N ASP A 450 18.65 8.30 1.31
CA ASP A 450 18.87 9.59 1.96
C ASP A 450 18.57 9.44 3.46
N THR A 451 19.56 9.60 4.33
CA THR A 451 19.41 9.41 5.79
C THR A 451 19.98 10.58 6.59
N ASP A 452 19.36 10.90 7.72
CA ASP A 452 19.89 11.86 8.70
C ASP A 452 20.95 11.24 9.63
N ASN A 453 21.24 9.94 9.48
CA ASN A 453 22.10 9.13 10.34
C ASN A 453 21.66 9.07 11.82
N ARG A 454 20.38 9.33 12.12
CA ARG A 454 19.83 9.18 13.47
C ARG A 454 19.27 7.77 13.66
N ARG A 455 20.12 6.87 14.12
CA ARG A 455 19.83 5.44 14.31
C ARG A 455 20.59 4.85 15.49
N THR A 456 20.15 3.70 15.99
CA THR A 456 20.78 3.02 17.14
C THR A 456 21.88 2.05 16.71
N PHE A 457 21.79 1.45 15.51
CA PHE A 457 22.90 0.70 14.94
C PHE A 457 23.94 1.66 14.37
N SER A 458 25.23 1.34 14.57
CA SER A 458 26.33 2.21 14.16
C SER A 458 26.43 2.43 12.64
N TYR A 459 25.78 1.59 11.84
CA TYR A 459 25.85 1.62 10.38
C TYR A 459 24.46 1.75 9.75
N GLY A 460 24.39 2.34 8.55
CA GLY A 460 23.11 2.55 7.87
C GLY A 460 22.48 1.24 7.36
N ILE A 461 23.31 0.23 7.11
CA ILE A 461 22.88 -1.09 6.67
C ILE A 461 23.27 -2.11 7.72
N PHE A 462 22.29 -2.89 8.18
CA PHE A 462 22.55 -4.11 8.91
C PHE A 462 22.41 -5.29 7.95
N ASN A 463 23.38 -6.21 7.94
CA ASN A 463 23.34 -7.39 7.09
C ASN A 463 23.69 -8.64 7.90
N SER A 464 22.69 -9.50 8.12
CA SER A 464 22.87 -10.82 8.73
C SER A 464 22.65 -11.97 7.74
N VAL A 465 22.83 -11.73 6.44
CA VAL A 465 22.72 -12.75 5.41
C VAL A 465 23.92 -13.70 5.48
N LEU A 466 23.67 -15.00 5.72
CA LEU A 466 24.73 -16.01 5.80
C LEU A 466 25.34 -16.39 4.43
N GLN A 467 24.56 -16.30 3.37
CA GLN A 467 24.99 -16.59 2.00
C GLN A 467 25.61 -15.34 1.35
N ASP A 468 24.84 -14.66 0.51
CA ASP A 468 25.30 -13.52 -0.25
C ASP A 468 24.26 -12.40 -0.34
N ALA A 469 24.74 -11.16 -0.40
CA ALA A 469 23.92 -9.99 -0.66
C ALA A 469 24.52 -9.20 -1.82
N LYS A 470 23.89 -9.25 -3.01
CA LYS A 470 24.41 -8.67 -4.26
C LYS A 470 23.48 -7.63 -4.86
N GLY A 471 23.92 -6.39 -4.89
CA GLY A 471 23.19 -5.30 -5.52
C GLY A 471 23.94 -3.99 -5.36
N GLN A 472 23.27 -2.90 -5.70
CA GLN A 472 23.81 -1.55 -5.60
C GLN A 472 23.13 -0.83 -4.43
N ILE A 473 23.94 -0.23 -3.55
CA ILE A 473 23.45 0.76 -2.60
C ILE A 473 24.15 2.08 -2.90
N LYS A 474 23.36 3.15 -2.98
CA LYS A 474 23.90 4.50 -3.09
C LYS A 474 23.35 5.33 -1.95
N TYR A 475 24.19 6.21 -1.42
CA TYR A 475 23.73 7.20 -0.44
C TYR A 475 23.72 8.58 -1.10
N ALA A 476 22.64 9.34 -0.90
CA ALA A 476 22.56 10.74 -1.33
C ALA A 476 23.70 11.58 -0.74
N LYS A 477 24.12 11.25 0.49
CA LYS A 477 25.31 11.76 1.15
C LYS A 477 26.11 10.60 1.73
N LYS A 478 27.41 10.49 1.41
CA LYS A 478 28.30 9.43 1.92
C LYS A 478 28.12 9.28 3.44
N PRO A 479 27.74 8.10 3.94
CA PRO A 479 27.56 7.89 5.38
C PRO A 479 28.92 8.01 6.08
N VAL A 480 28.91 8.56 7.29
CA VAL A 480 30.10 8.71 8.13
C VAL A 480 30.02 7.72 9.28
N TYR A 481 31.02 6.87 9.40
CA TYR A 481 31.14 5.84 10.43
C TYR A 481 32.30 6.19 11.35
N ASN A 482 32.07 6.20 12.65
CA ASN A 482 33.11 6.42 13.64
C ASN A 482 33.35 5.12 14.39
N THR A 483 34.59 4.62 14.40
CA THR A 483 34.93 3.34 15.05
C THR A 483 36.09 3.46 16.01
N ASN A 484 36.01 2.74 17.12
CA ASN A 484 37.09 2.52 18.08
C ASN A 484 37.47 1.03 18.21
N THR A 485 36.88 0.16 17.40
CA THR A 485 37.14 -1.30 17.36
C THR A 485 37.33 -1.79 15.93
N ALA A 486 37.92 -2.98 15.76
CA ALA A 486 38.00 -3.69 14.48
C ALA A 486 36.66 -3.70 13.73
N LEU A 487 36.51 -2.82 12.75
CA LEU A 487 35.39 -2.86 11.82
C LEU A 487 35.57 -4.07 10.93
N SER A 488 34.65 -5.03 11.01
CA SER A 488 34.45 -5.93 9.88
C SER A 488 33.68 -5.15 8.81
N VAL A 489 34.41 -4.43 7.95
CA VAL A 489 33.84 -3.73 6.79
C VAL A 489 33.01 -4.72 5.94
N GLY A 490 33.34 -6.01 5.98
CA GLY A 490 32.60 -7.11 5.33
C GLY A 490 31.24 -7.48 5.94
N ASN A 491 31.05 -7.33 7.26
CA ASN A 491 29.78 -7.67 7.92
C ASN A 491 28.85 -6.46 8.09
N SER A 492 29.40 -5.23 8.10
CA SER A 492 28.65 -4.02 8.47
C SER A 492 28.30 -3.10 7.28
N VAL A 493 28.87 -3.32 6.09
CA VAL A 493 28.84 -2.29 5.01
C VAL A 493 28.71 -2.85 3.59
N ARG A 494 28.23 -4.10 3.41
CA ARG A 494 28.02 -4.67 2.05
C ARG A 494 27.32 -3.66 1.13
N GLY A 495 28.05 -3.22 0.09
CA GLY A 495 27.50 -2.46 -1.03
C GLY A 495 27.38 -0.95 -0.91
N SER A 496 27.84 -0.27 0.15
CA SER A 496 27.52 1.16 0.34
C SER A 496 28.67 2.17 0.28
N GLY A 497 29.92 1.72 0.40
CA GLY A 497 31.03 2.65 0.56
C GLY A 497 30.87 3.53 1.81
N GLY A 498 31.50 4.70 1.81
CA GLY A 498 31.33 5.72 2.86
C GLY A 498 32.64 6.19 3.48
N ILE A 499 32.54 7.04 4.50
CA ILE A 499 33.67 7.62 5.21
C ILE A 499 33.80 6.92 6.57
N ILE A 500 34.96 6.35 6.85
CA ILE A 500 35.27 5.63 8.08
C ILE A 500 36.32 6.43 8.85
N ASN A 501 35.94 7.00 9.99
CA ASN A 501 36.86 7.64 10.92
C ASN A 501 37.33 6.61 11.97
N VAL A 502 38.62 6.31 11.96
CA VAL A 502 39.25 5.38 12.89
C VAL A 502 39.78 6.14 14.09
N LEU A 503 39.21 5.87 15.26
CA LEU A 503 39.41 6.59 16.52
C LEU A 503 40.33 5.86 17.52
N SER A 504 40.88 4.71 17.16
CA SER A 504 41.83 3.93 17.97
C SER A 504 42.87 3.22 17.10
N SER A 505 44.03 2.87 17.65
CA SER A 505 45.09 2.21 16.86
C SER A 505 44.69 0.76 16.60
N MET A 506 44.64 0.37 15.32
CA MET A 506 44.11 -0.92 14.90
C MET A 506 44.44 -1.26 13.45
N THR A 507 44.24 -2.53 13.11
CA THR A 507 44.13 -2.98 11.71
C THR A 507 42.67 -2.87 11.26
N VAL A 508 42.44 -2.20 10.13
CA VAL A 508 41.16 -2.13 9.42
C VAL A 508 41.17 -3.17 8.30
N PRO A 509 40.53 -4.34 8.48
CA PRO A 509 40.40 -5.31 7.40
C PRO A 509 39.39 -4.82 6.35
N LEU A 510 39.82 -4.75 5.09
CA LEU A 510 38.93 -4.54 3.95
C LEU A 510 38.26 -5.89 3.60
N PRO A 511 37.02 -5.85 3.08
CA PRO A 511 36.38 -7.06 2.59
C PRO A 511 36.98 -7.50 1.27
N SER A 512 36.56 -8.67 0.77
CA SER A 512 36.95 -9.14 -0.56
C SER A 512 36.57 -8.10 -1.63
N CYS A 513 37.54 -7.65 -2.42
CA CYS A 513 37.33 -6.67 -3.48
C CYS A 513 36.42 -7.21 -4.59
N VAL A 514 36.42 -8.53 -4.84
CA VAL A 514 35.56 -9.17 -5.83
C VAL A 514 34.09 -9.12 -5.42
N SER A 515 33.79 -9.33 -4.13
CA SER A 515 32.42 -9.23 -3.62
C SER A 515 31.91 -7.78 -3.49
N PHE A 516 32.81 -6.80 -3.64
CA PHE A 516 32.53 -5.38 -3.41
C PHE A 516 32.87 -4.49 -4.61
N GLU A 517 33.06 -5.08 -5.80
CA GLU A 517 33.47 -4.35 -7.00
C GLU A 517 32.63 -3.07 -7.23
N GLY A 518 33.33 -1.95 -7.47
CA GLY A 518 32.73 -0.64 -7.68
C GLY A 518 32.57 0.21 -6.41
N ASN A 519 32.56 -0.38 -5.21
CA ASN A 519 32.41 0.35 -3.96
C ASN A 519 33.61 1.23 -3.64
N ILE A 520 33.35 2.42 -3.07
CA ILE A 520 34.37 3.40 -2.68
C ILE A 520 34.30 3.68 -1.17
N TYR A 521 35.41 3.43 -0.47
CA TYR A 521 35.56 3.76 0.95
C TYR A 521 36.63 4.82 1.14
N GLN A 522 36.33 5.83 1.95
CA GLN A 522 37.34 6.72 2.51
C GLN A 522 37.62 6.31 3.95
N ILE A 523 38.85 5.97 4.29
CA ILE A 523 39.29 5.63 5.64
C ILE A 523 40.17 6.77 6.15
N ASN A 524 39.78 7.38 7.26
CA ASN A 524 40.47 8.50 7.89
C ASN A 524 41.17 8.04 9.18
N CYS A 525 42.46 8.33 9.32
CA CYS A 525 43.18 8.23 10.57
C CYS A 525 42.87 9.44 11.44
N SER A 526 42.13 9.23 12.54
CA SER A 526 41.73 10.32 13.45
C SER A 526 42.59 10.35 14.73
N ILE A 527 43.72 9.65 14.74
CA ILE A 527 44.61 9.49 15.89
C ILE A 527 46.08 9.63 15.50
N SER A 528 46.96 9.83 16.49
CA SER A 528 48.41 9.96 16.29
C SER A 528 49.16 8.62 16.13
N ASN A 529 48.46 7.50 16.25
CA ASN A 529 49.03 6.16 16.19
C ASN A 529 48.70 5.48 14.85
N ALA A 530 49.39 4.38 14.54
CA ALA A 530 49.19 3.64 13.31
C ALA A 530 47.75 3.08 13.19
N VAL A 531 47.13 3.36 12.05
CA VAL A 531 45.93 2.69 11.52
C VAL A 531 46.36 1.92 10.27
N VAL A 532 46.31 0.59 10.32
CA VAL A 532 46.77 -0.26 9.22
C VAL A 532 45.59 -0.77 8.42
N VAL A 533 45.45 -0.37 7.16
CA VAL A 533 44.45 -0.90 6.24
C VAL A 533 44.99 -2.17 5.58
N MET A 534 44.23 -3.27 5.63
CA MET A 534 44.68 -4.57 5.13
C MET A 534 43.59 -5.22 4.27
N PRO A 535 43.88 -5.61 3.01
CA PRO A 535 42.95 -6.35 2.15
C PRO A 535 42.66 -7.76 2.69
N ALA A 536 41.61 -8.39 2.18
CA ALA A 536 41.31 -9.79 2.47
C ALA A 536 42.47 -10.71 2.05
N SER A 537 42.60 -11.87 2.70
CA SER A 537 43.67 -12.83 2.43
C SER A 537 43.72 -13.21 0.95
N GLY A 538 44.89 -13.05 0.32
CA GLY A 538 45.09 -13.34 -1.11
C GLY A 538 44.79 -12.17 -2.06
N GLU A 539 44.25 -11.07 -1.55
CA GLU A 539 44.03 -9.84 -2.31
C GLU A 539 45.08 -8.77 -2.00
N SER A 540 45.03 -7.65 -2.73
CA SER A 540 46.01 -6.56 -2.60
C SER A 540 45.34 -5.20 -2.67
N ILE A 541 45.94 -4.21 -2.01
CA ILE A 541 45.72 -2.81 -2.30
C ILE A 541 46.57 -2.47 -3.53
N ILE A 542 45.96 -1.81 -4.52
CA ILE A 542 46.59 -1.41 -5.77
C ILE A 542 46.96 0.06 -5.69
N ILE A 543 48.23 0.36 -5.92
CA ILE A 543 48.79 1.70 -5.95
C ILE A 543 49.43 1.87 -7.31
N ASP A 544 48.77 2.60 -8.22
CA ASP A 544 49.30 2.90 -9.56
C ASP A 544 49.78 1.62 -10.30
N GLY A 545 49.01 0.54 -10.18
CA GLY A 545 49.31 -0.78 -10.76
C GLY A 545 50.17 -1.72 -9.89
N ALA A 546 50.87 -1.22 -8.87
CA ALA A 546 51.62 -2.05 -7.91
C ALA A 546 50.70 -2.66 -6.84
N LYS A 547 51.02 -3.86 -6.36
CA LYS A 547 50.23 -4.59 -5.35
C LYS A 547 50.92 -4.58 -3.98
N VAL A 548 50.19 -4.19 -2.93
CA VAL A 548 50.65 -4.25 -1.54
C VAL A 548 49.67 -4.99 -0.63
N ASN A 549 50.20 -5.65 0.41
CA ASN A 549 49.42 -6.48 1.33
C ASN A 549 48.86 -5.72 2.54
N SER A 550 49.25 -4.46 2.74
CA SER A 550 48.69 -3.54 3.75
C SER A 550 49.22 -2.13 3.51
N LEU A 551 48.61 -1.14 4.16
CA LEU A 551 49.02 0.26 4.13
C LEU A 551 48.75 0.93 5.48
N ALA A 552 49.73 1.66 6.02
CA ALA A 552 49.62 2.29 7.34
C ALA A 552 49.45 3.81 7.24
N MET A 553 48.45 4.34 7.95
CA MET A 553 48.29 5.77 8.25
C MET A 553 48.80 6.04 9.66
N ASN A 554 49.78 6.93 9.82
CA ASN A 554 50.49 7.19 11.08
C ASN A 554 50.30 8.61 11.63
N LYS A 555 49.51 9.46 10.95
CA LYS A 555 49.27 10.84 11.38
C LYS A 555 47.78 11.16 11.37
N ILE A 556 47.34 11.97 12.34
CA ILE A 556 46.00 12.55 12.37
C ILE A 556 45.74 13.28 11.06
N GLY A 557 44.58 13.04 10.47
CA GLY A 557 44.15 13.69 9.23
C GLY A 557 44.61 12.98 7.96
N GLN A 558 45.43 11.93 8.05
CA GLN A 558 45.69 11.07 6.88
C GLN A 558 44.42 10.33 6.46
N TYR A 559 44.22 10.17 5.16
CA TYR A 559 43.11 9.42 4.60
C TYR A 559 43.50 8.58 3.38
N LEU A 560 42.70 7.55 3.17
CA LEU A 560 42.73 6.63 2.05
C LEU A 560 41.36 6.52 1.41
N GLU A 561 41.22 6.90 0.14
CA GLU A 561 40.04 6.57 -0.65
C GLU A 561 40.34 5.40 -1.59
N LEU A 562 39.62 4.30 -1.37
CA LEU A 562 39.84 3.00 -1.99
C LEU A 562 38.61 2.57 -2.77
N LYS A 563 38.79 2.17 -4.03
CA LYS A 563 37.77 1.56 -4.87
C LYS A 563 38.02 0.05 -4.99
N ALA A 564 37.02 -0.77 -4.70
CA ALA A 564 37.11 -2.20 -4.97
C ALA A 564 37.02 -2.47 -6.48
N THR A 565 37.94 -3.29 -6.99
CA THR A 565 37.96 -3.76 -8.38
C THR A 565 38.15 -5.27 -8.40
N ILE A 566 37.87 -5.93 -9.53
CA ILE A 566 38.21 -7.34 -9.73
C ILE A 566 39.70 -7.68 -9.51
N LYS A 567 40.61 -6.70 -9.55
CA LYS A 567 42.06 -6.92 -9.41
C LYS A 567 42.59 -6.69 -7.99
N GLY A 568 41.82 -6.00 -7.13
CA GLY A 568 42.26 -5.51 -5.82
C GLY A 568 41.57 -4.19 -5.42
N TRP A 569 41.96 -3.64 -4.28
CA TRP A 569 41.50 -2.34 -3.77
C TRP A 569 42.36 -1.19 -4.32
N GLU A 570 41.88 -0.50 -5.34
CA GLU A 570 42.58 0.59 -6.00
C GLU A 570 42.52 1.88 -5.18
N ILE A 571 43.67 2.50 -4.87
CA ILE A 571 43.69 3.85 -4.30
C ILE A 571 43.27 4.83 -5.39
N ILE A 572 42.14 5.51 -5.17
CA ILE A 572 41.64 6.55 -6.09
C ILE A 572 41.93 7.96 -5.58
N SER A 573 42.15 8.14 -4.27
CA SER A 573 42.57 9.41 -3.66
C SER A 573 43.23 9.15 -2.30
N SER A 574 44.19 9.99 -1.91
CA SER A 574 44.78 9.98 -0.57
C SER A 574 45.50 11.30 -0.32
N ASN A 575 45.73 11.68 0.94
CA ASN A 575 46.65 12.75 1.31
C ASN A 575 47.90 12.22 2.01
N PHE A 576 48.27 10.97 1.72
CA PHE A 576 49.62 10.56 2.02
C PHE A 576 50.56 11.51 1.28
N ASP A 577 51.48 12.14 2.02
CA ASP A 577 52.77 12.42 1.44
C ASP A 577 53.25 11.05 0.95
N LYS A 578 53.22 10.79 -0.37
CA LYS A 578 53.72 9.53 -0.94
C LYS A 578 55.22 9.51 -0.65
N SER A 579 55.60 9.15 0.58
CA SER A 579 56.91 9.45 1.13
C SER A 579 57.70 8.18 1.34
N SER A 580 58.92 8.17 0.81
CA SER A 580 59.89 7.11 1.04
C SER A 580 61.14 7.70 1.66
N THR A 581 62.06 6.84 2.06
CA THR A 581 63.46 7.22 2.17
C THR A 581 64.13 7.04 0.81
N THR A 582 65.27 7.66 0.57
CA THR A 582 66.00 7.52 -0.71
C THR A 582 66.30 6.05 -1.06
N THR A 583 66.55 5.21 -0.05
CA THR A 583 66.80 3.77 -0.20
C THR A 583 65.55 2.93 -0.50
N ASN A 584 64.36 3.43 -0.15
CA ASN A 584 63.10 2.68 -0.24
C ASN A 584 62.14 3.29 -1.27
N ARG A 585 62.67 4.00 -2.27
CA ARG A 585 61.84 4.52 -3.37
C ARG A 585 61.18 3.34 -4.11
N PRO A 586 59.87 3.37 -4.41
CA PRO A 586 59.18 2.26 -5.05
C PRO A 586 59.70 1.99 -6.46
N ILE A 587 59.63 0.74 -6.91
CA ILE A 587 59.79 0.43 -8.33
C ILE A 587 58.43 0.66 -9.00
N VAL A 588 58.32 1.72 -9.81
CA VAL A 588 57.08 2.07 -10.53
C VAL A 588 57.23 1.64 -11.98
N THR A 589 56.31 0.81 -12.46
CA THR A 589 56.37 0.23 -13.82
C THR A 589 55.52 0.97 -14.86
N ASP A 590 54.65 1.91 -14.46
CA ASP A 590 54.06 2.90 -15.40
C ASP A 590 53.38 4.08 -14.65
N GLY A 591 53.42 5.28 -15.22
CA GLY A 591 52.72 6.49 -14.73
C GLY A 591 53.56 7.54 -13.97
N VAL A 592 53.28 8.83 -14.24
CA VAL A 592 53.91 10.02 -13.62
C VAL A 592 53.34 10.23 -12.22
N LEU A 593 54.15 10.05 -11.17
CA LEU A 593 53.72 10.18 -9.78
C LEU A 593 54.59 11.16 -8.99
N HIS A 594 53.95 12.05 -8.23
CA HIS A 594 54.59 12.91 -7.24
C HIS A 594 54.69 12.17 -5.89
N TRP A 595 55.89 12.12 -5.32
CA TRP A 595 56.30 11.49 -4.06
C TRP A 595 57.08 12.51 -3.21
N TYR A 596 57.36 12.23 -1.94
CA TYR A 596 58.12 13.10 -1.03
C TYR A 596 59.22 12.29 -0.33
N ASP A 597 60.47 12.46 -0.75
CA ASP A 597 61.58 11.76 -0.13
C ASP A 597 61.90 12.39 1.23
N SER A 598 61.58 11.67 2.30
CA SER A 598 61.80 12.08 3.70
C SER A 598 63.26 12.12 4.11
N THR A 599 64.16 11.41 3.39
CA THR A 599 65.61 11.46 3.66
C THR A 599 66.20 12.79 3.23
N ILE A 600 65.67 13.36 2.16
CA ILE A 600 66.15 14.63 1.58
C ILE A 600 65.14 15.78 1.73
N ASN A 601 63.98 15.51 2.34
CA ASN A 601 62.88 16.44 2.59
C ASN A 601 62.43 17.21 1.33
N LYS A 602 62.26 16.48 0.21
CA LYS A 602 61.90 17.07 -1.10
C LYS A 602 60.81 16.26 -1.81
N PRO A 603 59.97 16.91 -2.63
CA PRO A 603 59.15 16.19 -3.59
C PRO A 603 60.05 15.48 -4.62
N ILE A 604 59.69 14.26 -5.02
CA ILE A 604 60.34 13.49 -6.08
C ILE A 604 59.28 13.00 -7.06
N PHE A 605 59.63 12.70 -8.31
CA PHE A 605 58.69 12.06 -9.24
C PHE A 605 59.37 10.99 -10.11
N TRP A 606 58.60 9.99 -10.54
CA TRP A 606 59.08 8.98 -11.47
C TRP A 606 58.97 9.51 -12.90
N ASN A 607 60.10 9.58 -13.61
CA ASN A 607 60.14 10.07 -15.00
C ASN A 607 60.00 8.95 -16.05
N GLY A 608 59.69 7.72 -15.63
CA GLY A 608 59.64 6.53 -16.48
C GLY A 608 60.91 5.66 -16.40
N THR A 609 61.99 6.12 -15.75
CA THR A 609 63.24 5.35 -15.63
C THR A 609 63.92 5.50 -14.27
N ILE A 610 63.85 6.68 -13.66
CA ILE A 610 64.41 6.97 -12.34
C ILE A 610 63.49 7.91 -11.55
N TRP A 611 63.72 7.96 -10.24
CA TRP A 611 63.15 8.97 -9.37
C TRP A 611 63.97 10.26 -9.46
N VAL A 612 63.29 11.37 -9.76
CA VAL A 612 63.88 12.70 -9.96
C VAL A 612 63.41 13.63 -8.84
N ASP A 613 64.32 14.38 -8.24
CA ASP A 613 63.99 15.37 -7.21
C ASP A 613 63.42 16.65 -7.85
N ILE A 614 62.31 17.15 -7.31
CA ILE A 614 61.74 18.44 -7.70
C ILE A 614 62.37 19.52 -6.83
N ALA A 615 63.07 20.47 -7.45
CA ALA A 615 63.47 21.69 -6.77
C ALA A 615 62.20 22.51 -6.47
N THR A 616 61.99 22.87 -5.20
CA THR A 616 60.98 23.85 -4.82
C THR A 616 61.30 25.16 -5.55
N VAL A 617 60.39 25.61 -6.42
CA VAL A 617 60.37 27.00 -6.88
C VAL A 617 59.80 27.86 -5.78
#